data_AF-A0AAV0CYC2-F1
#
_entry.id   AF-A0AAV0CYC2-F1
#
_cell.length_a   1.000
_cell.length_b   1.000
_cell.length_c   1.000
_cell.angle_alpha   90.00
_cell.angle_beta   90.00
_cell.angle_gamma   90.00
#
_symmetry.space_group_name_H-M   'P 1'
#
loop_
_entity.id
_entity.type
_entity.pdbx_description
1 polymer ?
#
loop_
_entity_poly.entity_id
_entity_poly.type
_entity_poly.pdbx_seq_one_letter_code
_entity_poly.pdbx_strand_id
1 'polypeptide(L)'
;MKHKQALSGSEKGESTAILLSPTTSFPLSVMDATRQPNQISFTMFLTLPLQAYILMLGFTGSDVEMDLFNKAEKLLSSSLNQWGQALAVSDSLDPVWAQILNDPFLRRLLLRFIFCRAVLALNASSFNKTEFLPVCIPPLPDSVSPTSPTCQSTIWQLAEIFASTNKFIFSEVIKLP
;
A
#
# COMPACT_ATOMS: atom_id res chain seq x y z
N MET A 1 -16.95 -21.58 -4.83
CA MET A 1 -17.44 -21.46 -3.45
C MET A 1 -17.32 -20.00 -3.03
N LYS A 2 -18.43 -19.36 -2.65
CA LYS A 2 -18.49 -17.93 -2.29
C LYS A 2 -18.17 -17.78 -0.80
N HIS A 3 -17.05 -17.15 -0.44
CA HIS A 3 -16.84 -16.69 0.94
C HIS A 3 -17.64 -15.40 1.13
N LYS A 4 -18.78 -15.49 1.82
CA LYS A 4 -19.50 -14.33 2.36
C LYS A 4 -18.65 -13.75 3.50
N GLN A 5 -18.03 -12.60 3.31
CA GLN A 5 -17.69 -11.73 4.43
C GLN A 5 -18.93 -10.90 4.75
N ALA A 6 -19.70 -11.38 5.72
CA ALA A 6 -20.79 -10.62 6.33
C ALA A 6 -20.42 -10.40 7.80
N LEU A 7 -19.68 -9.33 8.08
CA LEU A 7 -19.62 -8.74 9.41
C LEU A 7 -20.73 -7.70 9.46
N SER A 8 -21.95 -8.17 9.72
CA SER A 8 -23.10 -7.31 10.00
C SER A 8 -22.84 -6.62 11.35
N GLY A 9 -22.52 -5.33 11.32
CA GLY A 9 -22.42 -4.49 12.51
C GLY A 9 -23.79 -4.30 13.15
N SER A 10 -24.16 -5.21 14.05
CA SER A 10 -25.30 -5.03 14.95
C SER A 10 -25.09 -5.83 16.24
N GLU A 11 -23.96 -5.58 16.89
CA GLU A 11 -23.76 -5.94 18.30
C GLU A 11 -23.20 -4.71 18.99
N LYS A 12 -23.55 -4.48 20.26
CA LYS A 12 -23.15 -3.31 21.07
C LYS A 12 -21.65 -3.30 21.42
N GLY A 13 -20.79 -3.59 20.45
CA GLY A 13 -19.33 -3.51 20.53
C GLY A 13 -18.85 -2.15 20.04
N GLU A 14 -17.75 -1.68 20.63
CA GLU A 14 -17.06 -0.47 20.21
C GLU A 14 -16.71 -0.53 18.71
N SER A 15 -16.76 0.62 18.02
CA SER A 15 -16.36 0.69 16.60
C SER A 15 -14.92 0.19 16.47
N THR A 16 -14.72 -0.86 15.67
CA THR A 16 -13.44 -1.56 15.54
C THR A 16 -12.88 -1.39 14.14
N ALA A 17 -11.61 -1.02 14.06
CA ALA A 17 -10.87 -0.97 12.81
C ALA A 17 -10.10 -2.28 12.60
N ILE A 18 -10.24 -2.86 11.40
CA ILE A 18 -9.62 -4.13 11.04
C ILE A 18 -8.77 -3.91 9.78
N LEU A 19 -7.52 -4.37 9.81
CA LEU A 19 -6.63 -4.48 8.66
C LEU A 19 -6.40 -5.97 8.36
N LEU A 20 -6.75 -6.42 7.17
CA LEU A 20 -6.62 -7.78 6.71
C LEU A 20 -5.50 -7.88 5.68
N SER A 21 -4.62 -8.86 5.84
CA SER A 21 -3.63 -9.21 4.83
C SER A 21 -4.31 -9.75 3.56
N PRO A 22 -3.63 -9.72 2.40
CA PRO A 22 -4.10 -10.43 1.21
C PRO A 22 -4.36 -11.92 1.50
N THR A 23 -5.30 -12.53 0.78
CA THR A 23 -5.55 -13.98 0.85
C THR A 23 -4.51 -14.79 0.09
N THR A 24 -3.77 -14.14 -0.80
CA THR A 24 -2.68 -14.73 -1.59
C THR A 24 -1.43 -13.86 -1.46
N SER A 25 -0.29 -14.49 -1.17
CA SER A 25 0.98 -13.78 -1.07
C SER A 25 1.49 -13.35 -2.44
N PHE A 26 2.16 -12.20 -2.49
CA PHE A 26 2.78 -11.73 -3.73
C PHE A 26 4.09 -12.52 -3.99
N PRO A 27 4.22 -13.20 -5.14
CA PRO A 27 5.44 -13.94 -5.44
C PRO A 27 6.57 -12.96 -5.76
N LEU A 28 7.74 -13.12 -5.13
CA LEU A 28 8.94 -12.44 -5.61
C LEU A 28 9.40 -13.08 -6.93
N SER A 29 9.86 -12.24 -7.86
CA SER A 29 10.55 -12.70 -9.06
C SER A 29 11.76 -13.54 -8.63
N VAL A 30 11.78 -14.80 -9.07
CA VAL A 30 12.77 -15.81 -8.68
C VAL A 30 14.12 -15.46 -9.31
N MET A 31 14.98 -14.84 -8.52
CA MET A 31 16.42 -14.79 -8.79
C MET A 31 17.15 -15.51 -7.65
N ASP A 32 16.77 -16.77 -7.43
CA ASP A 32 17.60 -17.91 -7.01
C ASP A 32 16.69 -19.04 -6.50
N ALA A 33 16.57 -20.13 -7.25
CA ALA A 33 15.72 -21.29 -6.95
C ALA A 33 16.28 -22.20 -5.82
N THR A 34 17.26 -21.74 -5.05
CA THR A 34 17.95 -22.54 -4.00
C THR A 34 17.59 -22.12 -2.58
N ARG A 35 16.91 -20.99 -2.41
CA ARG A 35 16.36 -20.54 -1.13
C ARG A 35 14.84 -20.55 -1.28
N GLN A 36 14.14 -20.98 -0.23
CA GLN A 36 12.67 -20.91 -0.14
C GLN A 36 12.15 -19.64 -0.82
N PRO A 37 11.07 -19.67 -1.63
CA PRO A 37 10.60 -18.49 -2.32
C PRO A 37 10.40 -17.38 -1.30
N ASN A 38 11.29 -16.38 -1.32
CA ASN A 38 11.19 -15.22 -0.45
C ASN A 38 9.87 -14.55 -0.83
N GLN A 39 8.86 -14.62 0.03
CA GLN A 39 7.57 -13.98 -0.22
C GLN A 39 7.60 -12.60 0.41
N ILE A 40 7.06 -11.59 -0.27
CA ILE A 40 6.84 -10.31 0.40
C ILE A 40 5.67 -10.50 1.35
N SER A 41 5.97 -10.46 2.64
CA SER A 41 4.93 -10.47 3.65
C SER A 41 4.26 -9.10 3.73
N PHE A 42 2.94 -9.11 3.87
CA PHE A 42 2.15 -7.94 4.24
C PHE A 42 2.75 -7.19 5.44
N THR A 43 3.28 -7.93 6.43
CA THR A 43 3.95 -7.36 7.60
C THR A 43 5.17 -6.53 7.25
N MET A 44 5.90 -6.89 6.18
CA MET A 44 7.08 -6.12 5.75
C MET A 44 6.69 -4.74 5.24
N PHE A 45 5.57 -4.62 4.52
CA PHE A 45 5.05 -3.30 4.14
C PHE A 45 4.65 -2.46 5.36
N LEU A 46 4.09 -3.09 6.38
CA LEU A 46 3.67 -2.41 7.61
C LEU A 46 4.85 -1.92 8.47
N THR A 47 6.01 -2.56 8.39
CA THR A 47 7.20 -2.21 9.17
C THR A 47 8.23 -1.41 8.38
N LEU A 48 8.52 -1.81 7.14
CA LEU A 48 9.56 -1.30 6.25
C LEU A 48 9.00 -1.11 4.81
N PRO A 49 8.09 -0.14 4.60
CA PRO A 49 7.32 0.00 3.35
C PRO A 49 8.20 0.16 2.11
N LEU A 50 9.23 1.02 2.17
CA LEU A 50 10.12 1.24 1.04
C LEU A 50 10.94 -0.02 0.70
N GLN A 51 11.43 -0.74 1.72
CA GLN A 51 12.18 -1.97 1.49
C GLN A 51 11.31 -3.07 0.87
N ALA A 52 10.06 -3.21 1.34
CA ALA A 52 9.10 -4.14 0.75
C ALA A 52 8.82 -3.81 -0.71
N TYR A 53 8.67 -2.52 -1.03
CA TYR A 53 8.51 -2.03 -2.40
C TYR A 53 9.74 -2.36 -3.28
N ILE A 54 10.96 -2.05 -2.82
CA ILE A 54 12.21 -2.33 -3.56
C ILE A 54 12.36 -3.83 -3.84
N LEU A 55 12.12 -4.69 -2.85
CA LEU A 55 12.13 -6.14 -3.03
C LEU A 55 11.08 -6.60 -4.04
N MET A 56 9.90 -5.97 -4.07
CA MET A 56 8.84 -6.27 -5.05
C MET A 56 9.27 -5.97 -6.47
N LEU A 57 10.08 -4.93 -6.64
CA LEU A 57 10.70 -4.61 -7.91
C LEU A 57 11.84 -5.58 -8.27
N GLY A 58 12.17 -6.55 -7.41
CA GLY A 58 13.21 -7.55 -7.67
C GLY A 58 14.63 -7.05 -7.40
N PHE A 59 14.80 -5.89 -6.76
CA PHE A 59 16.10 -5.41 -6.32
C PHE A 59 16.45 -6.00 -4.95
N THR A 60 17.71 -6.36 -4.76
CA THR A 60 18.30 -6.66 -3.45
C THR A 60 18.87 -5.40 -2.82
N GLY A 61 19.09 -5.41 -1.49
CA GLY A 61 19.54 -4.20 -0.76
C GLY A 61 20.88 -3.61 -1.22
N SER A 62 21.73 -4.41 -1.89
CA SER A 62 22.98 -3.94 -2.51
C SER A 62 22.80 -3.31 -3.89
N ASP A 63 21.66 -3.51 -4.54
CA ASP A 63 21.43 -3.08 -5.93
C ASP A 63 20.97 -1.61 -6.01
N VAL A 64 20.60 -1.02 -4.87
CA VAL A 64 20.04 0.33 -4.82
C VAL A 64 21.08 1.32 -4.31
N GLU A 65 21.45 2.27 -5.17
CA GLU A 65 22.28 3.40 -4.77
C GLU A 65 21.64 4.19 -3.61
N MET A 66 22.46 4.57 -2.64
CA MET A 66 22.00 5.25 -1.42
C MET A 66 21.24 6.56 -1.74
N ASP A 67 21.64 7.27 -2.78
CA ASP A 67 20.97 8.50 -3.22
C ASP A 67 19.55 8.25 -3.75
N LEU A 68 19.36 7.16 -4.51
CA LEU A 68 18.03 6.74 -4.98
C LEU A 68 17.15 6.31 -3.80
N PHE A 69 17.71 5.55 -2.86
CA PHE A 69 17.01 5.16 -1.64
C PHE A 69 16.54 6.39 -0.85
N ASN A 70 17.45 7.33 -0.57
CA ASN A 70 17.15 8.56 0.17
C ASN A 70 16.11 9.43 -0.55
N LYS A 71 16.17 9.50 -1.88
CA LYS A 71 15.17 10.22 -2.70
C LYS A 71 13.79 9.57 -2.58
N ALA A 72 13.72 8.24 -2.69
CA ALA A 72 12.47 7.50 -2.55
C ALA A 72 11.90 7.59 -1.12
N GLU A 73 12.75 7.54 -0.10
CA GLU A 73 12.33 7.68 1.30
C GLU A 73 11.72 9.05 1.58
N LYS A 74 12.35 10.13 1.11
CA LYS A 74 11.80 11.50 1.22
C LYS A 74 10.45 11.63 0.52
N LEU A 75 10.34 11.12 -0.70
CA LEU A 75 9.09 11.13 -1.47
C LEU A 75 7.98 10.36 -0.75
N LEU A 76 8.28 9.14 -0.29
CA LEU A 76 7.32 8.31 0.43
C LEU A 76 6.88 8.98 1.73
N SER A 77 7.82 9.48 2.53
CA SER A 77 7.52 10.18 3.79
C SER A 77 6.60 11.39 3.57
N SER A 78 6.89 12.21 2.56
CA SER A 78 6.04 13.34 2.17
C SER A 78 4.64 12.89 1.76
N SER A 79 4.55 11.85 0.92
CA SER A 79 3.27 11.32 0.41
C SER A 79 2.41 10.75 1.55
N LEU A 80 3.00 9.97 2.46
CA LEU A 80 2.28 9.43 3.62
C LEU A 80 1.73 10.55 4.52
N ASN A 81 2.52 11.62 4.73
CA ASN A 81 2.06 12.77 5.50
C ASN A 81 0.90 13.49 4.82
N GLN A 82 0.95 13.67 3.49
CA GLN A 82 -0.13 14.26 2.70
C GLN A 82 -1.41 13.42 2.79
N TRP A 83 -1.33 12.10 2.64
CA TRP A 83 -2.49 11.21 2.79
C TRP A 83 -3.08 11.27 4.19
N GLY A 84 -2.23 11.32 5.22
CA GLY A 84 -2.69 11.47 6.61
C GLY A 84 -3.38 12.81 6.87
N GLN A 85 -2.97 13.88 6.21
CA GLN A 85 -3.66 15.18 6.28
C GLN A 85 -4.99 15.14 5.53
N ALA A 86 -5.00 14.57 4.31
CA ALA A 86 -6.22 14.43 3.51
C ALA A 86 -7.29 13.60 4.23
N LEU A 87 -6.90 12.54 4.93
CA LEU A 87 -7.82 11.77 5.78
C LEU A 87 -8.31 12.58 6.98
N ALA A 88 -7.45 13.34 7.65
CA ALA A 88 -7.82 14.10 8.84
C ALA A 88 -8.87 15.20 8.59
N VAL A 89 -8.97 15.69 7.35
CA VAL A 89 -9.96 16.70 6.94
C VAL A 89 -11.12 16.12 6.12
N SER A 90 -11.19 14.79 6.01
CA SER A 90 -12.20 14.11 5.20
C SER A 90 -13.52 13.96 5.96
N ASP A 91 -14.58 14.60 5.46
CA ASP A 91 -15.93 14.50 6.05
C ASP A 91 -16.54 13.09 5.97
N SER A 92 -16.07 12.26 5.03
CA SER A 92 -16.53 10.88 4.85
C SER A 92 -15.69 9.85 5.61
N LEU A 93 -14.80 10.28 6.51
CA LEU A 93 -13.96 9.36 7.28
C LEU A 93 -14.76 8.73 8.42
N ASP A 94 -14.74 7.40 8.52
CA ASP A 94 -15.34 6.73 9.68
C ASP A 94 -14.68 7.18 10.99
N PRO A 95 -15.44 7.46 12.06
CA PRO A 95 -14.90 7.89 13.35
C PRO A 95 -13.80 6.99 13.91
N VAL A 96 -13.81 5.67 13.65
CA VAL A 96 -12.76 4.77 14.14
C VAL A 96 -11.40 5.07 13.49
N TRP A 97 -11.40 5.44 12.21
CA TRP A 97 -10.19 5.86 11.52
C TRP A 97 -9.71 7.22 12.04
N ALA A 98 -10.62 8.14 12.37
CA ALA A 98 -10.25 9.41 12.98
C ALA A 98 -9.53 9.22 14.34
N GLN A 99 -10.00 8.28 15.16
CA GLN A 99 -9.32 7.90 16.41
C GLN A 99 -7.92 7.31 16.14
N ILE A 100 -7.80 6.42 15.16
CA ILE A 100 -6.50 5.85 14.75
C ILE A 100 -5.52 6.93 14.28
N LEU A 101 -5.99 7.95 13.56
CA LEU A 101 -5.15 9.03 13.06
C LEU A 101 -4.57 9.92 14.17
N ASN A 102 -5.17 9.92 15.36
CA ASN A 102 -4.70 10.65 16.53
C ASN A 102 -3.56 9.92 17.27
N ASP A 103 -3.44 8.61 17.11
CA ASP A 103 -2.30 7.84 17.63
C ASP A 103 -1.16 7.82 16.59
N PRO A 104 0.04 8.34 16.89
CA PRO A 104 1.13 8.41 15.91
C PRO A 104 1.60 7.06 15.36
N PHE A 105 1.54 6.00 16.17
CA PHE A 105 1.94 4.65 15.76
C PHE A 105 0.89 4.02 14.86
N LEU A 106 -0.38 4.05 15.26
CA LEU A 106 -1.49 3.51 14.47
C LEU A 106 -1.71 4.32 13.18
N ARG A 107 -1.57 5.65 13.23
CA ARG A 107 -1.53 6.51 12.04
C ARG A 107 -0.47 6.04 11.06
N ARG A 108 0.77 5.83 11.53
CA ARG A 108 1.86 5.33 10.69
C ARG A 108 1.53 3.96 10.10
N LEU A 109 0.94 3.06 10.89
CA LEU A 109 0.54 1.74 10.45
C LEU A 109 -0.53 1.80 9.34
N LEU A 110 -1.55 2.64 9.52
CA LEU A 110 -2.62 2.85 8.54
C LEU A 110 -2.09 3.42 7.21
N LEU A 111 -1.19 4.41 7.29
CA LEU A 111 -0.60 5.02 6.09
C LEU A 111 0.28 4.04 5.33
N ARG A 112 1.03 3.18 6.03
CA ARG A 112 1.80 2.09 5.41
C ARG A 112 0.91 1.02 4.80
N PHE A 113 -0.23 0.74 5.43
CA PHE A 113 -1.27 -0.13 4.85
C PHE A 113 -1.83 0.44 3.54
N ILE A 114 -2.15 1.73 3.50
CA ILE A 114 -2.63 2.41 2.28
C ILE A 114 -1.57 2.31 1.17
N PHE A 115 -0.30 2.55 1.50
CA PHE A 115 0.81 2.40 0.57
C PHE A 115 0.91 0.96 0.03
N CYS A 116 0.88 -0.04 0.91
CA CYS A 116 0.87 -1.46 0.53
C CYS A 116 -0.26 -1.77 -0.46
N ARG A 117 -1.48 -1.33 -0.14
CA ARG A 117 -2.66 -1.54 -0.98
C ARG A 117 -2.52 -0.88 -2.34
N ALA A 118 -1.98 0.34 -2.40
CA ALA A 118 -1.75 1.05 -3.65
C ALA A 118 -0.70 0.36 -4.54
N VAL A 119 0.43 -0.02 -3.95
CA VAL A 119 1.51 -0.75 -4.64
C VAL A 119 0.99 -2.04 -5.25
N LEU A 120 0.27 -2.86 -4.46
CA LEU A 120 -0.24 -4.16 -4.90
C LEU A 120 -1.36 -4.02 -5.93
N ALA A 121 -2.24 -3.03 -5.81
CA ALA A 121 -3.31 -2.82 -6.78
C ALA A 121 -2.81 -2.33 -8.15
N LEU A 122 -1.75 -1.52 -8.17
CA LEU A 122 -1.21 -0.97 -9.42
C LEU A 122 -0.15 -1.85 -10.05
N ASN A 123 0.44 -2.81 -9.33
CA ASN A 123 1.44 -3.73 -9.89
C ASN A 123 0.81 -4.59 -10.99
N ALA A 124 1.46 -4.68 -12.16
CA ALA A 124 0.94 -5.39 -13.32
C ALA A 124 0.64 -6.88 -13.06
N SER A 125 1.38 -7.53 -12.15
CA SER A 125 1.19 -8.94 -11.79
C SER A 125 -0.08 -9.20 -10.94
N SER A 126 -0.55 -8.20 -10.21
CA SER A 126 -1.72 -8.25 -9.32
C SER A 126 -2.85 -7.31 -9.72
N PHE A 127 -2.71 -6.59 -10.84
CA PHE A 127 -3.72 -5.68 -11.34
C PHE A 127 -5.06 -6.40 -11.58
N ASN A 128 -6.15 -5.80 -11.09
CA ASN A 128 -7.50 -6.37 -11.08
C ASN A 128 -7.66 -7.74 -10.38
N LYS A 129 -6.73 -8.13 -9.50
CA LYS A 129 -6.79 -9.38 -8.72
C LYS A 129 -6.94 -9.09 -7.23
N THR A 130 -8.17 -9.18 -6.74
CA THR A 130 -8.53 -8.82 -5.36
C THR A 130 -7.86 -9.70 -4.30
N GLU A 131 -7.50 -10.93 -4.64
CA GLU A 131 -6.86 -11.89 -3.73
C GLU A 131 -5.46 -11.45 -3.27
N PHE A 132 -4.81 -10.55 -4.02
CA PHE A 132 -3.52 -9.95 -3.67
C PHE A 132 -3.66 -8.63 -2.90
N LEU A 133 -4.89 -8.14 -2.67
CA LEU A 133 -5.10 -6.84 -2.04
C LEU A 133 -5.37 -6.97 -0.54
N PRO A 134 -4.71 -6.18 0.29
CA PRO A 134 -5.09 -6.05 1.68
C PRO A 134 -6.40 -5.26 1.79
N VAL A 135 -7.26 -5.64 2.74
CA VAL A 135 -8.60 -5.08 2.91
C VAL A 135 -8.72 -4.47 4.30
N CYS A 136 -9.51 -3.41 4.45
CA CYS A 136 -9.80 -2.80 5.75
C CYS A 136 -11.31 -2.69 5.99
N ILE A 137 -11.69 -2.71 7.26
CA ILE A 137 -13.06 -2.50 7.72
C ILE A 137 -13.02 -1.49 8.86
N PRO A 138 -13.80 -0.41 8.84
CA PRO A 138 -14.64 0.05 7.72
C PRO A 138 -13.80 0.48 6.49
N PRO A 139 -14.39 0.62 5.29
CA PRO A 139 -13.65 1.08 4.12
C PRO A 139 -13.07 2.47 4.33
N LEU A 140 -11.90 2.73 3.74
CA LEU A 140 -11.29 4.06 3.72
C LEU A 140 -11.90 4.93 2.61
N PRO A 141 -11.88 6.27 2.74
CA PRO A 141 -12.37 7.17 1.70
C PRO A 141 -11.68 7.01 0.35
N ASP A 142 -12.39 7.37 -0.73
CA ASP A 142 -11.89 7.31 -2.11
C ASP A 142 -10.64 8.18 -2.35
N SER A 143 -10.44 9.21 -1.53
CA SER A 143 -9.26 10.08 -1.58
C SER A 143 -7.94 9.33 -1.37
N VAL A 144 -7.98 8.14 -0.75
CA VAL A 144 -6.83 7.23 -0.57
C VAL A 144 -7.08 5.84 -1.19
N SER A 145 -7.99 5.77 -2.15
CA SER A 145 -8.14 4.60 -3.02
C SER A 145 -6.84 4.37 -3.82
N PRO A 146 -6.45 3.12 -4.13
CA PRO A 146 -5.34 2.84 -5.06
C PRO A 146 -5.45 3.56 -6.41
N THR A 147 -6.67 3.80 -6.88
CA THR A 147 -6.94 4.51 -8.14
C THR A 147 -7.04 6.02 -7.97
N SER A 148 -6.91 6.55 -6.75
CA SER A 148 -6.89 8.00 -6.53
C SER A 148 -5.69 8.65 -7.22
N PRO A 149 -5.80 9.91 -7.69
CA PRO A 149 -4.68 10.60 -8.32
C PRO A 149 -3.44 10.69 -7.43
N THR A 150 -3.63 10.90 -6.12
CA THR A 150 -2.51 11.01 -5.17
C THR A 150 -1.78 9.68 -5.00
N CYS A 151 -2.50 8.56 -4.85
CA CYS A 151 -1.87 7.25 -4.76
C CYS A 151 -1.15 6.88 -6.05
N GLN A 152 -1.81 7.04 -7.20
CA GLN A 152 -1.19 6.72 -8.49
C GLN A 152 0.05 7.58 -8.77
N SER A 153 0.00 8.89 -8.51
CA SER A 153 1.14 9.78 -8.71
C SER A 153 2.32 9.41 -7.81
N THR A 154 2.10 9.09 -6.53
CA THR A 154 3.18 8.63 -5.64
C THR A 154 3.80 7.33 -6.14
N ILE A 155 3.01 6.34 -6.54
CA ILE A 155 3.54 5.06 -7.05
C ILE A 155 4.28 5.26 -8.38
N TRP A 156 3.78 6.13 -9.25
CA TRP A 156 4.44 6.46 -10.52
C TRP A 156 5.80 7.14 -10.28
N GLN A 157 5.85 8.18 -9.44
CA GLN A 157 7.11 8.87 -9.10
C GLN A 157 8.12 7.93 -8.41
N LEU A 158 7.66 7.03 -7.53
CA LEU A 158 8.52 6.01 -6.97
C LEU A 158 9.04 5.07 -8.05
N ALA A 159 8.19 4.62 -8.98
CA ALA A 159 8.60 3.75 -10.07
C ALA A 159 9.58 4.45 -11.03
N GLU A 160 9.48 5.76 -11.25
CA GLU A 160 10.47 6.52 -12.00
C GLU A 160 11.84 6.53 -11.32
N ILE A 161 11.90 6.71 -10.00
CA ILE A 161 13.17 6.70 -9.25
C ILE A 161 13.94 5.39 -9.47
N PHE A 162 13.24 4.26 -9.61
CA PHE A 162 13.84 2.94 -9.83
C PHE A 162 13.77 2.44 -11.28
N ALA A 163 13.44 3.32 -12.23
CA ALA A 163 13.28 2.97 -13.65
C ALA A 163 12.37 1.75 -13.89
N SER A 164 11.31 1.61 -13.08
CA SER A 164 10.44 0.43 -13.02
C SER A 164 8.98 0.74 -13.34
N THR A 165 8.70 1.84 -14.06
CA THR A 165 7.32 2.25 -14.42
C THR A 165 6.58 1.18 -15.23
N ASN A 166 7.31 0.37 -15.99
CA ASN A 166 6.78 -0.78 -16.74
C ASN A 166 6.23 -1.92 -15.86
N LYS A 167 6.50 -1.93 -14.55
CA LYS A 167 5.95 -2.92 -13.61
C LYS A 167 4.57 -2.53 -13.06
N PHE A 168 4.06 -1.36 -13.44
CA PHE A 168 2.82 -0.82 -12.91
C PHE A 168 1.87 -0.41 -14.04
N ILE A 169 0.58 -0.46 -13.73
CA ILE A 169 -0.52 -0.05 -14.60
C ILE A 169 -1.17 1.18 -13.98
N PHE A 170 -1.05 2.31 -14.67
CA PHE A 170 -1.63 3.60 -14.27
C PHE A 170 -2.73 4.02 -15.23
N SER A 171 -3.70 4.77 -14.71
CA SER A 171 -4.68 5.49 -15.52
C SER A 171 -4.01 6.54 -16.41
N GLU A 172 -4.61 6.84 -17.56
CA GLU A 172 -4.03 7.74 -18.59
C GLU A 172 -3.74 9.16 -18.07
N VAL A 173 -4.57 9.65 -17.14
CA VAL A 173 -4.46 11.00 -16.55
C VAL A 173 -3.14 11.21 -15.78
N ILE A 174 -2.52 10.14 -15.27
CA ILE A 174 -1.32 10.20 -14.44
C ILE A 174 -0.03 10.18 -15.28
N LYS A 175 -0.13 9.85 -16.58
CA LYS A 175 1.03 9.77 -17.49
C LYS A 175 1.43 11.12 -18.11
N LEU A 176 0.77 12.20 -17.73
CA LEU A 176 1.05 13.54 -18.27
C LEU A 176 2.18 14.20 -17.46
N PRO A 177 3.22 14.74 -18.13
CA PRO A 177 4.36 15.38 -17.49
C PRO A 177 4.00 16.69 -16.78
#